data_AF-A0A7V9JVA5-F1
#
_entry.id   AF-A0A7V9JVA5-F1
#
_cell.length_a   1.000
_cell.length_b   1.000
_cell.length_c   1.000
_cell.angle_alpha   90.00
_cell.angle_beta   90.00
_cell.angle_gamma   90.00
#
_symmetry.space_group_name_H-M   'P 1'
#
loop_
_entity.id
_entity.type
_entity.pdbx_description
1 polymer ?
#
loop_
_entity_poly.entity_id
_entity_poly.type
_entity_poly.pdbx_seq_one_letter_code
_entity_poly.pdbx_strand_id
1 'polypeptide(L)'
;MRYHIAFGKFRISPAKFYDFGDLMKYSRKILSRTFFLIVLLCNIACAGSPLTAASDADFPIVPISKDVPKFRVETVAANLEIVWSIVFTTDGRMFFTERPGRVRVIENGKLRAA
;
A
#
# COMPACT_ATOMS: atom_id res chain seq x y z
N MET A 1 7.16 -8.44 28.22
CA MET A 1 6.15 -7.41 28.52
C MET A 1 4.89 -7.74 27.76
N ARG A 2 3.74 -7.87 28.44
CA ARG A 2 2.41 -8.13 27.86
C ARG A 2 1.58 -6.86 28.03
N TYR A 3 0.87 -6.42 26.98
CA TYR A 3 -0.08 -5.32 27.08
C TYR A 3 -1.50 -5.87 27.18
N HIS A 4 -2.24 -5.45 28.21
CA HIS A 4 -3.69 -5.63 28.34
C HIS A 4 -4.38 -4.33 27.94
N ILE A 5 -5.41 -4.40 27.11
CA ILE A 5 -6.28 -3.27 26.76
C ILE A 5 -7.58 -3.41 27.54
N ALA A 6 -8.01 -2.36 28.24
CA ALA A 6 -9.30 -2.27 28.92
C ALA A 6 -10.22 -1.25 28.21
N PHE A 7 -11.49 -1.61 28.01
CA PHE A 7 -12.52 -0.75 27.40
C PHE A 7 -13.47 -0.20 28.47
N GLY A 8 -13.71 1.12 28.49
CA GLY A 8 -14.53 1.81 29.49
C GLY A 8 -16.03 1.98 29.13
N LYS A 9 -16.90 2.08 30.15
CA LYS A 9 -18.33 2.44 30.05
C LYS A 9 -18.51 3.97 29.94
N PHE A 10 -19.49 4.43 29.17
CA PHE A 10 -19.79 5.86 28.95
C PHE A 10 -21.20 6.24 29.44
N ARG A 11 -21.34 7.45 30.01
CA ARG A 11 -22.57 8.01 30.61
C ARG A 11 -23.06 9.21 29.78
N ILE A 12 -24.36 9.29 29.44
CA ILE A 12 -24.93 10.28 28.50
C ILE A 12 -26.05 11.14 29.13
N SER A 13 -25.91 11.64 30.36
CA SER A 13 -26.83 12.64 30.99
C SER A 13 -28.17 12.09 31.59
N PRO A 14 -28.97 12.87 32.38
CA PRO A 14 -29.30 12.46 33.75
C PRO A 14 -30.80 12.21 34.02
N ALA A 15 -31.69 12.22 33.01
CA ALA A 15 -33.12 12.44 33.27
C ALA A 15 -34.11 11.39 32.78
N LYS A 16 -33.69 10.18 32.38
CA LYS A 16 -34.61 9.04 32.18
C LYS A 16 -33.91 7.72 32.50
N PHE A 17 -34.41 7.04 33.54
CA PHE A 17 -33.99 5.69 33.89
C PHE A 17 -34.86 4.72 33.10
N TYR A 18 -34.30 4.18 32.01
CA TYR A 18 -34.93 3.12 31.24
C TYR A 18 -34.44 1.78 31.79
N ASP A 19 -35.36 0.85 32.10
CA ASP A 19 -34.99 -0.52 32.43
C ASP A 19 -34.47 -1.24 31.16
N PHE A 20 -33.43 -2.04 31.31
CA PHE A 20 -32.75 -2.75 30.23
C PHE A 20 -33.74 -3.66 29.46
N GLY A 21 -34.74 -4.23 30.15
CA GLY A 21 -35.73 -5.12 29.55
C GLY A 21 -36.66 -4.46 28.53
N ASP A 22 -37.09 -3.23 28.77
CA ASP A 22 -38.04 -2.52 27.90
C ASP A 22 -37.33 -1.85 26.71
N LEU A 23 -36.09 -1.40 26.89
CA LEU A 23 -35.20 -0.99 25.81
C LEU A 23 -34.87 -2.15 24.85
N MET A 24 -34.72 -3.36 25.37
CA MET A 24 -34.39 -4.55 24.57
C MET A 24 -35.58 -5.12 23.80
N LYS A 25 -36.82 -4.98 24.30
CA LYS A 25 -38.05 -5.40 23.60
C LYS A 25 -38.50 -4.38 22.56
N TYR A 26 -38.37 -3.09 22.86
CA TYR A 26 -38.71 -2.00 21.96
C TYR A 26 -37.72 -1.93 20.78
N SER A 27 -36.41 -2.10 21.04
CA SER A 27 -35.41 -2.18 19.98
C SER A 27 -35.59 -3.43 19.12
N ARG A 28 -35.95 -4.60 19.66
CA ARG A 28 -36.18 -5.82 18.87
C ARG A 28 -37.27 -5.67 17.80
N LYS A 29 -38.38 -4.99 18.10
CA LYS A 29 -39.50 -4.82 17.16
C LYS A 29 -39.23 -3.76 16.09
N ILE A 30 -38.62 -2.64 16.48
CA ILE A 30 -38.24 -1.56 15.55
C ILE A 30 -37.06 -1.98 14.68
N LEU A 31 -36.05 -2.63 15.26
CA LEU A 31 -34.89 -3.16 14.54
C LEU A 31 -35.30 -4.28 13.58
N SER A 32 -36.24 -5.17 13.95
CA SER A 32 -36.73 -6.23 13.05
C SER A 32 -37.53 -5.70 11.86
N ARG A 33 -38.41 -4.70 12.06
CA ARG A 33 -39.25 -4.12 10.99
C ARG A 33 -38.45 -3.21 10.05
N THR A 34 -37.53 -2.42 10.60
CA THR A 34 -36.60 -1.63 9.79
C THR A 34 -35.60 -2.51 9.06
N PHE A 35 -35.08 -3.57 9.68
CA PHE A 35 -34.21 -4.54 9.00
C PHE A 35 -34.92 -5.25 7.85
N PHE A 36 -36.17 -5.69 8.01
CA PHE A 36 -36.94 -6.32 6.93
C PHE A 36 -37.22 -5.36 5.77
N LEU A 37 -37.57 -4.10 6.05
CA LEU A 37 -37.76 -3.07 5.03
C LEU A 37 -36.46 -2.67 4.33
N ILE A 38 -35.34 -2.60 5.05
CA ILE A 38 -34.01 -2.29 4.49
C ILE A 38 -33.53 -3.45 3.60
N VAL A 39 -33.72 -4.70 4.00
CA VAL A 39 -33.35 -5.88 3.19
C VAL A 39 -34.23 -5.99 1.94
N LEU A 40 -35.52 -5.66 2.03
CA LEU A 40 -36.44 -5.60 0.89
C LEU A 40 -36.05 -4.51 -0.11
N LEU A 41 -35.70 -3.30 0.38
CA LEU A 41 -35.22 -2.20 -0.46
C LEU A 41 -33.84 -2.48 -1.08
N CYS A 42 -32.95 -3.17 -0.36
CA CYS A 42 -31.61 -3.52 -0.84
C CYS A 42 -31.66 -4.57 -1.98
N ASN A 43 -32.60 -5.53 -1.94
CA ASN A 43 -32.76 -6.51 -3.00
C ASN A 43 -33.29 -5.90 -4.31
N ILE A 44 -34.10 -4.83 -4.25
CA ILE A 44 -34.60 -4.13 -5.44
C ILE A 44 -33.49 -3.27 -6.10
N ALA A 45 -32.49 -2.83 -5.33
CA ALA A 45 -31.43 -1.97 -5.84
C ALA A 45 -30.26 -2.70 -6.55
N CYS A 46 -30.21 -4.04 -6.52
CA CYS A 46 -29.05 -4.78 -7.02
C CYS A 46 -29.21 -5.42 -8.43
N ALA A 47 -30.31 -5.16 -9.14
CA ALA A 47 -30.52 -5.70 -10.50
C ALA A 47 -30.20 -4.71 -11.64
N GLY A 48 -29.50 -3.60 -11.38
CA GLY A 48 -29.40 -2.53 -12.39
C GLY A 48 -28.26 -1.52 -12.24
N SER A 49 -27.11 -1.90 -11.68
CA SER A 49 -25.91 -1.08 -11.83
C SER A 49 -24.96 -1.77 -12.81
N PRO A 50 -24.82 -1.33 -14.08
CA PRO A 50 -23.59 -1.61 -14.78
C PRO A 50 -22.48 -0.93 -13.98
N LEU A 51 -21.60 -1.74 -13.39
CA LEU A 51 -20.29 -1.28 -12.97
C LEU A 51 -19.57 -0.86 -14.26
N THR A 52 -19.81 0.38 -14.69
CA THR A 52 -18.96 1.02 -15.69
C THR A 52 -17.60 1.13 -15.05
N ALA A 53 -16.72 0.20 -15.39
CA ALA A 53 -15.30 0.26 -15.10
C ALA A 53 -14.77 1.56 -15.74
N ALA A 54 -14.64 2.62 -14.94
CA ALA A 54 -13.86 3.78 -15.33
C ALA A 54 -12.38 3.38 -15.25
N SER A 55 -11.84 2.83 -16.34
CA SER A 55 -10.42 2.52 -16.45
C SER A 55 -9.83 3.03 -17.76
N ASP A 56 -10.12 4.27 -18.12
CA ASP A 56 -9.36 4.95 -19.18
C ASP A 56 -8.78 6.23 -18.57
N ALA A 57 -7.79 6.05 -17.68
CA ALA A 57 -6.83 7.10 -17.44
C ALA A 57 -6.04 7.27 -18.74
N ASP A 58 -6.44 8.28 -19.51
CA ASP A 58 -5.86 8.66 -20.79
C ASP A 58 -4.45 9.24 -20.54
N PHE A 59 -3.50 8.35 -20.26
CA PHE A 59 -2.10 8.72 -20.22
C PHE A 59 -1.65 8.95 -21.66
N PRO A 60 -1.08 10.11 -21.99
CA PRO A 60 -0.59 10.35 -23.33
C PRO A 60 0.47 9.29 -23.66
N ILE A 61 0.17 8.43 -24.63
CA ILE A 61 1.15 7.52 -25.19
C ILE A 61 2.12 8.38 -25.99
N VAL A 62 3.26 8.71 -25.37
CA VAL A 62 4.37 9.34 -26.07
C VAL A 62 4.97 8.27 -26.99
N PRO A 63 4.90 8.42 -28.32
CA PRO A 63 5.52 7.47 -29.23
C PRO A 63 7.03 7.50 -28.98
N ILE A 64 7.58 6.35 -28.61
CA ILE A 64 9.03 6.16 -28.51
C ILE A 64 9.60 6.50 -29.88
N SER A 65 10.43 7.54 -29.96
CA SER A 65 11.03 7.99 -31.21
C SER A 65 11.84 6.85 -31.83
N LYS A 66 11.84 6.74 -33.16
CA LYS A 66 12.64 5.71 -33.86
C LYS A 66 14.15 5.92 -33.68
N ASP A 67 14.56 7.08 -33.17
CA ASP A 67 15.94 7.50 -32.96
C ASP A 67 16.45 7.23 -31.54
N VAL A 68 15.87 6.26 -30.82
CA VAL A 68 16.42 5.83 -29.52
C VAL A 68 17.71 5.04 -29.74
N PRO A 69 18.83 5.43 -29.10
CA PRO A 69 20.07 4.66 -29.14
C PRO A 69 19.85 3.24 -28.64
N LYS A 70 20.43 2.26 -29.34
CA LYS A 70 20.42 0.87 -28.86
C LYS A 70 21.45 0.71 -27.75
N PHE A 71 20.99 0.42 -26.54
CA PHE A 71 21.87 0.12 -25.41
C PHE A 71 22.11 -1.38 -25.29
N ARG A 72 23.33 -1.75 -24.91
CA ARG A 72 23.67 -3.08 -24.42
C ARG A 72 23.92 -2.98 -22.93
N VAL A 73 23.24 -3.82 -22.16
CA VAL A 73 23.40 -3.91 -20.70
C VAL A 73 24.28 -5.11 -20.40
N GLU A 74 25.31 -4.90 -19.59
CA GLU A 74 26.25 -5.95 -19.17
C GLU A 74 26.47 -5.88 -17.66
N THR A 75 26.63 -7.04 -17.03
CA THR A 75 26.95 -7.13 -15.61
C THR A 75 28.45 -6.93 -15.41
N VAL A 76 28.84 -5.81 -14.81
CA VAL A 76 30.25 -5.47 -14.54
C VAL A 76 30.79 -6.03 -13.22
N ALA A 77 29.90 -6.32 -12.26
CA ALA A 77 30.23 -6.96 -10.99
C ALA A 77 28.98 -7.67 -10.43
N ALA A 78 29.20 -8.76 -9.71
CA ALA A 78 28.15 -9.55 -9.07
C ALA A 78 28.53 -9.85 -7.61
N ASN A 79 27.59 -10.43 -6.86
CA ASN A 79 27.78 -10.78 -5.44
C ASN A 79 28.15 -9.56 -4.57
N LEU A 80 27.49 -8.43 -4.85
CA LEU A 80 27.61 -7.18 -4.09
C LEU A 80 26.53 -7.10 -3.02
N GLU A 81 26.79 -6.35 -1.95
CA GLU A 81 25.85 -6.21 -0.82
C GLU A 81 25.30 -4.79 -0.75
N ILE A 82 24.07 -4.59 -1.24
CA ILE A 82 23.29 -3.33 -1.20
C ILE A 82 24.18 -2.10 -1.46
N VAL A 83 24.37 -1.78 -2.73
CA VAL A 83 25.16 -0.62 -3.17
C VAL A 83 24.36 0.66 -2.91
N TRP A 84 24.98 1.63 -2.24
CA TRP A 84 24.38 2.93 -1.94
C TRP A 84 24.69 4.01 -2.98
N SER A 85 25.93 4.04 -3.46
CA SER A 85 26.42 5.07 -4.38
C SER A 85 27.59 4.53 -5.20
N ILE A 86 27.76 5.08 -6.41
CA ILE A 86 28.84 4.79 -7.35
C ILE A 86 29.38 6.08 -7.96
N VAL A 87 30.69 6.16 -8.14
CA VAL A 87 31.38 7.26 -8.82
C VAL A 87 32.34 6.70 -9.86
N PHE A 88 32.29 7.27 -11.05
CA PHE A 88 33.19 6.98 -12.16
C PHE A 88 34.29 8.05 -12.20
N THR A 89 35.54 7.61 -12.18
CA THR A 89 36.69 8.51 -12.23
C THR A 89 37.22 8.65 -13.65
N THR A 90 37.96 9.73 -13.90
CA THR A 90 38.52 10.05 -15.23
C THR A 90 39.59 9.04 -15.69
N ASP A 91 40.17 8.29 -14.77
CA ASP A 91 41.11 7.20 -15.05
C ASP A 91 40.41 5.85 -15.31
N GLY A 92 39.07 5.83 -15.37
CA GLY A 92 38.27 4.64 -15.72
C GLY A 92 37.99 3.68 -14.57
N ARG A 93 38.32 4.05 -13.32
CA ARG A 93 37.92 3.28 -12.13
C ARG A 93 36.47 3.59 -11.74
N MET A 94 35.86 2.63 -11.05
CA MET A 94 34.54 2.79 -10.44
C MET A 94 34.64 2.54 -8.94
N PHE A 95 34.38 3.57 -8.15
CA PHE A 95 34.30 3.47 -6.68
C PHE A 95 32.85 3.37 -6.26
N PHE A 96 32.54 2.49 -5.31
CA PHE A 96 31.19 2.34 -4.80
C PHE A 96 31.17 1.94 -3.32
N THR A 97 30.06 2.24 -2.65
CA THR A 97 29.85 1.96 -1.23
C THR A 97 28.77 0.91 -1.02
N GLU A 98 29.01 -0.04 -0.10
CA GLU A 98 28.09 -1.12 0.26
C GLU A 98 27.57 -0.95 1.70
N ARG A 99 26.38 -1.48 2.01
CA ARG A 99 25.73 -1.37 3.34
C ARG A 99 26.60 -1.77 4.54
N PRO A 100 27.51 -2.75 4.45
CA PRO A 100 28.44 -3.04 5.55
C PRO A 100 29.43 -1.92 5.87
N GLY A 101 29.41 -0.80 5.14
CA GLY A 101 30.27 0.35 5.37
C GLY A 101 31.63 0.26 4.71
N ARG A 102 31.77 -0.53 3.62
CA ARG A 102 33.01 -0.67 2.86
C ARG A 102 32.96 0.08 1.53
N VAL A 103 34.10 0.65 1.15
CA VAL A 103 34.36 1.23 -0.17
C VAL A 103 35.10 0.19 -1.01
N ARG A 104 34.64 -0.06 -2.24
CA ARG A 104 35.27 -1.00 -3.17
C ARG A 104 35.55 -0.32 -4.50
N VAL A 105 36.47 -0.90 -5.27
CA VAL A 105 36.87 -0.38 -6.58
C VAL A 105 36.80 -1.47 -7.64
N ILE A 106 36.25 -1.11 -8.80
CA ILE A 106 36.46 -1.86 -10.05
C ILE A 106 37.50 -1.10 -10.86
N GLU A 107 38.52 -1.82 -11.31
CA GLU A 107 39.60 -1.30 -12.12
C GLU A 107 39.86 -2.28 -13.27
N ASN A 108 39.94 -1.76 -14.50
CA ASN A 108 40.11 -2.58 -15.71
C ASN A 108 39.04 -3.69 -15.81
N GLY A 109 37.78 -3.36 -15.48
CA GLY A 109 36.66 -4.30 -15.50
C GLY A 109 36.69 -5.38 -14.43
N LYS A 110 37.63 -5.33 -13.48
CA LYS A 110 37.78 -6.32 -12.41
C LYS A 110 37.52 -5.71 -11.05
N LEU A 111 36.67 -6.36 -10.27
CA LEU A 111 36.46 -6.03 -8.87
C LEU A 111 37.72 -6.35 -8.08
N ARG A 112 38.32 -5.33 -7.44
CA ARG A 112 39.48 -5.52 -6.58
C ARG A 112 39.04 -6.07 -5.22
N ALA A 113 39.87 -6.94 -4.65
CA ALA A 113 39.72 -7.34 -3.26
C ALA A 113 39.93 -6.10 -2.37
N ALA A 114 39.12 -6.00 -1.33
CA ALA A 114 39.30 -4.99 -0.28
C ALA A 114 40.47 -5.38 0.61
#